data_AF-R5TL33-F1
#
_entry.id   AF-R5TL33-F1
#
_cell.length_a   1.000
_cell.length_b   1.000
_cell.length_c   1.000
_cell.angle_alpha   90.00
_cell.angle_beta   90.00
_cell.angle_gamma   90.00
#
_symmetry.space_group_name_H-M   'P 1'
#
loop_
_entity.id
_entity.type
_entity.pdbx_description
1 polymer ?
#
loop_
_entity_poly.entity_id
_entity_poly.type
_entity_poly.pdbx_seq_one_letter_code
_entity_poly.pdbx_strand_id
1 'polypeptide(L)' 'MDKKLLNIKEICEYLGIGETKARELVRGHNGFGVRIGNRCYADKNN' A
#
# COMPACT_ATOMS: atom_id res chain seq x y z
N MET A 1 -12.25 -13.56 -2.48
CA MET A 1 -12.41 -12.28 -3.20
C MET A 1 -11.05 -11.58 -3.18
N ASP A 2 -10.41 -11.42 -4.34
CA ASP A 2 -9.11 -10.77 -4.41
C ASP A 2 -9.31 -9.25 -4.35
N LYS A 3 -8.91 -8.63 -3.23
CA LYS A 3 -8.94 -7.17 -3.11
C LYS A 3 -7.83 -6.59 -3.99
N LYS A 4 -8.21 -5.71 -4.91
CA LYS A 4 -7.25 -4.98 -5.76
C LYS A 4 -6.45 -3.92 -4.98
N LEU A 5 -7.04 -3.35 -3.93
CA LEU A 5 -6.43 -2.32 -3.09
C LEU A 5 -6.14 -2.88 -1.69
N LEU A 6 -4.88 -2.81 -1.28
CA LEU A 6 -4.39 -3.19 0.04
C LEU A 6 -4.24 -1.94 0.92
N ASN A 7 -4.66 -2.02 2.18
CA ASN A 7 -4.32 -0.99 3.17
C ASN A 7 -2.88 -1.15 3.67
N ILE A 8 -2.33 -0.13 4.35
CA ILE A 8 -1.00 -0.17 4.97
C ILE A 8 -0.76 -1.45 5.80
N LYS A 9 -1.74 -1.90 6.60
CA LYS A 9 -1.61 -3.13 7.38
C LYS A 9 -1.51 -4.38 6.50
N GLU A 10 -2.34 -4.46 5.47
CA GLU A 10 -2.32 -5.59 4.52
C GLU A 10 -1.03 -5.57 3.69
N ILE A 11 -0.48 -4.40 3.38
CA ILE A 11 0.84 -4.24 2.73
C ILE A 11 1.96 -4.74 3.65
N CYS A 12 1.90 -4.42 4.95
CA CYS A 12 2.89 -4.91 5.91
C CYS A 12 2.86 -6.43 6.02
N GLU A 13 1.68 -7.03 6.05
CA GLU A 13 1.50 -8.48 6.10
C GLU A 13 1.91 -9.16 4.78
N TYR A 14 1.59 -8.54 3.64
CA TYR A 14 1.91 -9.07 2.32
C TYR A 14 3.40 -9.04 1.97
N LEU A 15 4.09 -7.92 2.26
CA LEU A 15 5.52 -7.77 1.98
C LEU A 15 6.42 -8.15 3.17
N GLY A 16 5.86 -8.36 4.37
CA GLY A 16 6.63 -8.59 5.59
C GLY A 16 7.44 -7.37 6.05
N ILE A 17 7.05 -6.16 5.63
CA ILE A 17 7.75 -4.91 5.96
C ILE A 17 7.07 -4.16 7.10
N GLY A 18 7.85 -3.42 7.88
CA GLY A 18 7.31 -2.57 8.93
C GLY A 18 6.49 -1.40 8.38
N GLU A 19 5.56 -0.87 9.18
CA GLU A 19 4.65 0.19 8.76
C GLU A 19 5.36 1.45 8.24
N THR A 20 6.54 1.77 8.78
CA THR A 20 7.34 2.91 8.32
C THR A 20 7.75 2.73 6.86
N LYS A 21 8.26 1.54 6.51
CA LYS A 21 8.63 1.18 5.13
C LYS A 21 7.41 1.10 4.23
N ALA A 22 6.30 0.53 4.70
CA ALA A 22 5.05 0.50 3.93
C ALA A 22 4.52 1.91 3.62
N ARG A 23 4.59 2.85 4.58
CA ARG A 23 4.19 4.25 4.36
C ARG A 23 5.14 4.99 3.42
N GLU A 24 6.45 4.78 3.54
CA GLU A 24 7.44 5.32 2.59
C GLU A 24 7.14 4.83 1.19
N LEU A 25 6.87 3.53 1.03
CA LEU A 25 6.47 2.95 -0.24
C LEU A 25 5.22 3.67 -0.77
N VAL A 26 4.12 3.65 -0.02
CA VAL A 26 2.82 4.17 -0.50
C VAL A 26 2.84 5.67 -0.77
N ARG A 27 3.72 6.42 -0.10
CA ARG A 27 3.96 7.85 -0.35
C ARG A 27 4.98 8.11 -1.45
N GLY A 28 5.84 7.14 -1.75
CA GLY A 28 6.83 7.23 -2.81
C GLY A 28 6.16 7.31 -4.17
N HIS A 29 6.75 8.07 -5.09
CA HIS A 29 6.29 8.16 -6.47
C HIS A 29 6.63 6.89 -7.29
N ASN A 30 6.44 5.70 -6.70
CA ASN A 30 6.75 4.42 -7.33
C ASN A 30 5.53 3.78 -8.03
N GLY A 31 4.38 4.46 -8.08
CA GLY A 31 3.22 4.04 -8.89
C GLY A 31 2.34 2.94 -8.30
N PHE A 32 2.75 2.27 -7.22
CA PHE A 32 1.90 1.29 -6.53
C PHE A 32 1.02 1.91 -5.44
N GLY A 33 1.29 3.14 -4.98
CA GLY A 33 0.53 3.85 -3.95
C GLY A 33 -0.57 4.73 -4.53
N VAL A 34 -1.84 4.47 -4.16
CA VAL A 34 -3.00 5.27 -4.56
C VAL A 34 -3.61 5.95 -3.35
N ARG A 35 -3.70 7.29 -3.37
CA ARG A 35 -4.40 8.06 -2.34
C ARG A 35 -5.84 8.33 -2.78
N ILE A 36 -6.81 7.79 -2.04
CA ILE A 36 -8.24 8.03 -2.25
C ILE A 36 -8.78 8.80 -1.04
N GLY A 37 -9.11 10.08 -1.24
CA GLY A 37 -9.47 10.98 -0.16
C GLY A 37 -8.33 11.16 0.85
N ASN A 38 -8.61 10.94 2.14
CA ASN A 38 -7.62 11.01 3.22
C ASN A 38 -6.95 9.66 3.56
N ARG A 39 -7.17 8.63 2.73
CA ARG A 39 -6.62 7.28 2.94
C ARG A 39 -5.69 6.90 1.80
N CYS A 40 -4.59 6.22 2.13
CA CYS A 40 -3.67 5.69 1.14
C CYS A 40 -3.76 4.17 1.08
N TYR A 41 -3.79 3.66 -0.14
CA TYR A 41 -3.91 2.25 -0.50
C TYR A 41 -2.73 1.87 -1.40
N ALA A 42 -2.41 0.58 -1.50
CA ALA A 42 -1.54 0.07 -2.56
C ALA A 42 -2.32 -0.80 -3.54
N ASP A 43 -2.02 -0.67 -4.82
CA ASP A 43 -2.48 -1.61 -5.84
C ASP A 43 -1.64 -2.90 -5.76
N LYS A 44 -2.29 -4.05 -5.63
CA LYS A 44 -1.63 -5.36 -5.52
C LYS A 44 -1.04 -5.86 -6.85
N ASN A 45 -1.52 -5.34 -7.99
CA ASN A 45 -1.24 -5.87 -9.33
C ASN A 45 -0.36 -4.94 -10.19
N ASN A 46 0.22 -3.89 -9.62
CA ASN A 46 1.16 -2.99 -10.31
C ASN A 46 2.60 -3.26 -9.88
#